data_AF-A0A2K9EQ33-F1
#
_entry.id   AF-A0A2K9EQ33-F1
#
_cell.length_a   1.000
_cell.length_b   1.000
_cell.length_c   1.000
_cell.angle_alpha   90.00
_cell.angle_beta   90.00
_cell.angle_gamma   90.00
#
_symmetry.space_group_name_H-M   'P 1'
#
loop_
_entity.id
_entity.type
_entity.pdbx_description
1 polymer ?
#
loop_
_entity_poly.entity_id
_entity_poly.type
_entity_poly.pdbx_seq_one_letter_code
_entity_poly.pdbx_strand_id
1 'polypeptide(L)'
;MDLVEAIVSNPQCKIFEVLSSGDEGFYSWKVEPLKEEILPEREGFYIIKAKNIITKDKVVDCYIDISMTERISDCTYFVEKDNIFCKCTHEWEGDVISAVPIACFGNYELFYSKINPKIGIDILKEGFSKSNNVFIAEDLAYILRDEGLNEEAIKYFEFSVNNGPSSEYIYSELAQLYKLENNIEKYKYYNSLFNEKSK
;
A
#
# COMPACT_ATOMS: atom_id res chain seq x y z
N MET A 1 16.68 -14.03 12.90
CA MET A 1 17.74 -14.18 11.88
C MET A 1 18.20 -12.77 11.49
N ASP A 2 19.42 -12.57 10.98
CA ASP A 2 19.80 -11.25 10.44
C ASP A 2 19.05 -10.96 9.14
N LEU A 3 18.77 -9.69 8.83
CA LEU A 3 17.93 -9.30 7.70
C LEU A 3 18.37 -9.91 6.36
N VAL A 4 19.67 -9.82 6.03
CA VAL A 4 20.20 -10.34 4.76
C VAL A 4 20.03 -11.85 4.68
N GLU A 5 20.41 -12.56 5.75
CA GLU A 5 20.26 -14.01 5.84
C GLU A 5 18.79 -14.43 5.72
N ALA A 6 17.87 -13.66 6.33
CA ALA A 6 16.43 -13.92 6.26
C ALA A 6 15.90 -13.77 4.84
N ILE A 7 16.29 -12.72 4.12
CA ILE A 7 15.87 -12.49 2.73
C ILE A 7 16.44 -13.59 1.82
N VAL A 8 17.74 -13.88 1.91
CA VAL A 8 18.41 -14.87 1.06
C VAL A 8 17.87 -16.28 1.31
N SER A 9 17.60 -16.63 2.56
CA SER A 9 17.08 -17.96 2.94
C SER A 9 15.58 -18.12 2.66
N ASN A 10 14.84 -17.01 2.55
CA ASN A 10 13.38 -17.02 2.34
C ASN A 10 12.98 -16.15 1.13
N PRO A 11 13.45 -16.46 -0.09
CA PRO A 11 13.25 -15.59 -1.25
C PRO A 11 11.78 -15.44 -1.65
N GLN A 12 10.88 -16.32 -1.20
CA GLN A 12 9.44 -16.22 -1.44
C GLN A 12 8.70 -15.42 -0.37
N CYS A 13 9.29 -15.25 0.82
CA CYS A 13 8.69 -14.47 1.89
C CYS A 13 8.59 -13.00 1.48
N LYS A 14 7.43 -12.40 1.75
CA LYS A 14 7.11 -11.02 1.36
C LYS A 14 7.22 -10.04 2.52
N ILE A 15 7.15 -10.53 3.76
CA ILE A 15 7.00 -9.72 4.95
C ILE A 15 7.94 -10.24 6.04
N PHE A 16 8.75 -9.36 6.61
CA PHE A 16 9.63 -9.64 7.73
C PHE A 16 9.32 -8.67 8.86
N GLU A 17 9.02 -9.18 10.03
CA GLU A 17 8.87 -8.36 11.25
C GLU A 17 10.25 -8.05 11.82
N VAL A 18 10.50 -6.78 12.14
CA VAL A 18 11.75 -6.35 12.79
C VAL A 18 11.58 -6.47 14.29
N LEU A 19 12.27 -7.45 14.88
CA LEU A 19 12.21 -7.74 16.31
C LEU A 19 13.15 -6.84 17.13
N SER A 20 14.27 -6.43 16.53
CA SER A 20 15.20 -5.50 17.14
C SER A 20 16.10 -4.84 16.09
N SER A 21 16.27 -3.53 16.19
CA SER A 21 17.26 -2.76 15.44
C SER A 21 18.51 -2.53 16.30
N GLY A 22 19.64 -3.13 15.95
CA GLY A 22 20.92 -2.87 16.62
C GLY A 22 21.55 -1.53 16.20
N ASP A 23 22.53 -1.07 16.96
CA ASP A 23 23.25 0.19 16.73
C ASP A 23 24.16 0.16 15.48
N GLU A 24 24.43 -1.02 14.93
CA GLU A 24 25.32 -1.24 13.77
C GLU A 24 24.58 -1.09 12.42
N GLY A 25 23.37 -0.51 12.43
CA GLY A 25 22.55 -0.32 11.25
C GLY A 25 21.83 -1.60 10.80
N PHE A 26 21.24 -1.55 9.59
CA PHE A 26 20.33 -2.58 9.07
C PHE A 26 20.95 -3.98 8.93
N TYR A 27 22.28 -4.10 8.89
CA TYR A 27 22.97 -5.41 8.88
C TYR A 27 22.75 -6.20 10.18
N SER A 28 22.53 -5.51 11.29
CA SER A 28 22.36 -6.12 12.61
C SER A 28 20.89 -6.35 13.00
N TRP A 29 19.95 -5.99 12.10
CA TRP A 29 18.54 -6.09 12.39
C TRP A 29 18.12 -7.55 12.46
N LYS A 30 17.52 -7.91 13.60
CA LYS A 30 16.94 -9.23 13.80
C LYS A 30 15.51 -9.22 13.30
N VAL A 31 15.23 -10.08 12.34
CA VAL A 31 13.90 -10.21 11.75
C VAL A 31 13.36 -11.63 11.82
N GLU A 32 12.04 -11.73 11.73
CA GLU A 32 11.28 -12.97 11.59
C GLU A 32 10.45 -12.95 10.31
N PRO A 33 10.55 -13.98 9.44
CA PRO A 33 9.72 -14.08 8.26
C PRO A 33 8.27 -14.41 8.65
N LEU A 34 7.34 -13.68 8.06
CA LEU A 34 5.91 -13.90 8.22
C LEU A 34 5.35 -14.72 7.04
N LYS A 35 4.26 -15.44 7.30
CA LYS A 35 3.60 -16.31 6.30
C LYS A 35 2.50 -15.58 5.54
N GLU A 36 2.08 -14.45 6.09
CA GLU A 36 1.04 -13.59 5.59
C GLU A 36 1.45 -12.98 4.24
N GLU A 37 0.48 -12.87 3.34
CA GLU A 37 0.68 -12.20 2.04
C GLU A 37 0.16 -10.76 2.05
N ILE A 38 -0.54 -10.38 3.11
CA ILE A 38 -1.10 -9.07 3.38
C ILE A 38 -0.59 -8.67 4.75
N LEU A 39 -0.04 -7.47 4.88
CA LEU A 39 0.44 -6.96 6.16
C LEU A 39 -0.78 -6.59 7.01
N PRO A 40 -1.01 -7.26 8.16
CA PRO A 40 -2.17 -6.97 9.00
C PRO A 40 -2.01 -5.62 9.73
N GLU A 41 -3.12 -5.06 10.18
CA GLU A 41 -3.13 -3.95 11.14
C GLU A 41 -2.59 -4.42 12.49
N ARG A 42 -1.27 -4.39 12.62
CA ARG A 42 -0.53 -4.76 13.83
C ARG A 42 0.66 -3.84 14.00
N GLU A 43 0.72 -3.16 15.13
CA GLU A 43 1.85 -2.31 15.50
C GLU A 43 3.18 -3.03 15.32
N GLY A 44 4.20 -2.27 14.92
CA GLY A 44 5.53 -2.79 14.69
C GLY A 44 6.20 -2.16 13.48
N PHE A 45 7.42 -2.62 13.26
CA PHE A 45 8.26 -2.20 12.15
C PHE A 45 8.57 -3.41 11.28
N TYR A 46 8.46 -3.24 9.96
CA TYR A 46 8.50 -4.34 9.02
C TYR A 46 9.42 -4.02 7.86
N ILE A 47 10.04 -5.06 7.29
CA ILE A 47 10.63 -5.02 5.96
C ILE A 47 9.72 -5.82 5.03
N ILE A 48 9.22 -5.19 3.97
CA ILE A 48 8.32 -5.83 3.02
C ILE A 48 8.87 -5.77 1.60
N LYS A 49 8.47 -6.72 0.76
CA LYS A 49 8.78 -6.67 -0.68
C LYS A 49 8.15 -5.44 -1.32
N ALA A 50 8.87 -4.88 -2.27
CA ALA A 50 8.51 -3.70 -3.04
C ALA A 50 8.94 -3.85 -4.50
N LYS A 51 8.51 -2.89 -5.31
CA LYS A 51 8.88 -2.75 -6.72
C LYS A 51 9.50 -1.37 -6.92
N ASN A 52 10.70 -1.33 -7.48
CA ASN A 52 11.26 -0.11 -8.05
C ASN A 52 10.94 -0.06 -9.55
N ILE A 53 10.12 0.91 -9.94
CA ILE A 53 9.59 1.11 -11.28
C ILE A 53 10.37 2.26 -11.92
N ILE A 54 11.42 1.91 -12.67
CA ILE A 54 12.31 2.88 -13.32
C ILE A 54 11.66 3.37 -14.63
N THR A 55 11.08 2.45 -15.39
CA THR A 55 10.27 2.72 -16.57
C THR A 55 9.13 1.71 -16.65
N LYS A 56 8.20 1.88 -17.60
CA LYS A 56 7.11 0.92 -17.82
C LYS A 56 7.58 -0.53 -18.04
N ASP A 57 8.75 -0.70 -18.66
CA ASP A 57 9.32 -2.01 -19.00
C ASP A 57 10.46 -2.45 -18.09
N LYS A 58 10.90 -1.58 -17.17
CA LYS A 58 12.01 -1.85 -16.25
C LYS A 58 11.54 -1.72 -14.81
N VAL A 59 11.16 -2.87 -14.25
CA VAL A 59 10.72 -3.03 -12.87
C VAL A 59 11.67 -3.99 -12.16
N VAL A 60 12.19 -3.58 -11.00
CA VAL A 60 13.15 -4.36 -10.21
C VAL A 60 12.54 -4.67 -8.85
N ASP A 61 12.73 -5.89 -8.37
CA ASP A 61 12.33 -6.27 -7.02
C ASP A 61 13.26 -5.63 -5.99
N CYS A 62 12.68 -5.05 -4.96
CA CYS A 62 13.37 -4.48 -3.82
C CYS A 62 12.58 -4.75 -2.54
N TYR A 63 13.03 -4.16 -1.44
CA TYR A 63 12.34 -4.14 -0.17
C TYR A 63 12.22 -2.71 0.33
N ILE A 64 11.20 -2.44 1.13
CA ILE A 64 11.04 -1.17 1.85
C ILE A 64 10.78 -1.44 3.32
N ASP A 65 11.15 -0.48 4.15
CA ASP A 65 10.71 -0.44 5.53
C ASP A 65 9.30 0.11 5.66
N ILE A 66 8.53 -0.36 6.65
CA ILE A 66 7.22 0.18 6.99
C ILE A 66 7.09 0.24 8.51
N SER A 67 6.86 1.44 9.03
CA SER A 67 6.34 1.64 10.38
C SER A 67 4.81 1.62 10.35
N MET A 68 4.17 0.72 11.09
CA MET A 68 2.71 0.57 11.05
C MET A 68 1.93 1.69 11.75
N THR A 69 2.58 2.46 12.63
CA THR A 69 1.91 3.56 13.34
C THR A 69 1.55 4.72 12.41
N GLU A 70 2.39 5.00 11.40
CA GLU A 70 2.17 6.11 10.45
C GLU A 70 2.12 5.65 8.97
N ARG A 71 2.31 4.36 8.72
CA ARG A 71 2.48 3.74 7.38
C ARG A 71 3.51 4.52 6.53
N ILE A 72 4.63 4.86 7.16
CA ILE A 72 5.74 5.56 6.52
C ILE A 72 6.82 4.56 6.14
N SER A 73 7.34 4.72 4.92
CA SER A 73 8.58 4.12 4.46
C SER A 73 9.60 5.22 4.20
N ASP A 74 10.79 5.07 4.76
CA ASP A 74 11.89 6.00 4.57
C ASP A 74 12.97 5.43 3.64
N CYS A 75 13.19 4.12 3.71
CA CYS A 75 14.31 3.43 3.10
C CYS A 75 13.88 2.32 2.14
N THR A 76 14.61 2.23 1.03
CA THR A 76 14.50 1.13 0.08
C THR A 76 15.81 0.33 0.07
N TYR A 77 15.67 -0.99 0.05
CA TYR A 77 16.75 -1.94 0.14
C TYR A 77 16.79 -2.85 -1.10
N PHE A 78 17.96 -3.00 -1.70
CA PHE A 78 18.22 -3.98 -2.75
C PHE A 78 19.14 -5.07 -2.21
N VAL A 79 18.77 -6.33 -2.41
CA VAL A 79 19.60 -7.47 -2.03
C VAL A 79 20.21 -8.10 -3.26
N GLU A 80 21.54 -8.14 -3.31
CA GLU A 80 22.31 -8.79 -4.36
C GLU A 80 23.23 -9.84 -3.74
N LYS A 81 22.88 -11.12 -3.93
CA LYS A 81 23.55 -12.25 -3.26
C LYS A 81 23.51 -12.03 -1.73
N ASP A 82 24.67 -11.86 -1.10
CA ASP A 82 24.83 -11.67 0.34
C ASP A 82 25.04 -10.19 0.73
N ASN A 83 24.82 -9.25 -0.20
CA ASN A 83 24.94 -7.82 0.06
C ASN A 83 23.57 -7.14 0.02
N ILE A 84 23.41 -6.10 0.85
CA ILE A 84 22.22 -5.26 0.85
C ILE A 84 22.64 -3.80 0.67
N PHE A 85 21.99 -3.11 -0.25
CA PHE A 85 22.19 -1.70 -0.53
C PHE A 85 20.97 -0.93 -0.05
N CYS A 86 21.18 0.09 0.78
CA CYS A 86 20.12 0.90 1.36
C CYS A 86 20.35 2.37 1.02
N LYS A 87 19.28 3.06 0.66
CA LYS A 87 19.22 4.53 0.52
C LYS A 87 17.82 5.00 0.89
N CYS A 88 17.67 6.31 1.11
CA CYS A 88 16.36 6.90 1.26
C CYS A 88 15.55 6.65 -0.03
N THR A 89 14.27 6.35 0.11
CA THR A 89 13.42 5.90 -1.02
C THR A 89 13.41 6.89 -2.19
N HIS A 90 13.40 8.19 -1.89
CA HIS A 90 13.41 9.27 -2.89
C HIS A 90 14.75 9.47 -3.62
N GLU A 91 15.83 8.80 -3.19
CA GLU A 91 17.15 8.87 -3.83
C GLU A 91 17.32 7.85 -4.96
N TRP A 92 16.36 6.93 -5.12
CA TRP A 92 16.35 5.95 -6.20
C TRP A 92 15.76 6.54 -7.48
N GLU A 93 16.20 5.99 -8.62
CA GLU A 93 15.61 6.33 -9.91
C GLU A 93 14.21 5.69 -10.04
N GLY A 94 13.23 6.47 -10.48
CA GLY A 94 11.85 6.01 -10.67
C GLY A 94 11.02 6.02 -9.39
N ASP A 95 9.87 5.33 -9.44
CA ASP A 95 8.96 5.21 -8.30
C ASP A 95 9.30 3.93 -7.52
N VAL A 96 9.12 3.94 -6.19
CA VAL A 96 9.16 2.73 -5.37
C VAL A 96 7.80 2.55 -4.73
N ILE A 97 7.19 1.38 -4.93
CA ILE A 97 5.90 1.05 -4.37
C ILE A 97 5.94 -0.28 -3.63
N SER A 98 5.10 -0.45 -2.62
CA SER A 98 4.90 -1.71 -1.92
C SER A 98 4.39 -2.79 -2.88
N ALA A 99 4.95 -4.00 -2.75
CA ALA A 99 4.46 -5.22 -3.41
C ALA A 99 3.57 -6.06 -2.50
N VAL A 100 3.26 -5.55 -1.30
CA VAL A 100 2.49 -6.22 -0.26
C VAL A 100 1.30 -5.33 0.11
N PRO A 101 0.05 -5.75 -0.14
CA PRO A 101 -1.12 -5.04 0.34
C PRO A 101 -1.09 -4.93 1.87
N ILE A 102 -1.48 -3.78 2.41
CA ILE A 102 -1.45 -3.53 3.86
C ILE A 102 -2.88 -3.25 4.32
N ALA A 103 -3.41 -4.11 5.18
CA ALA A 103 -4.77 -4.06 5.69
C ALA A 103 -4.91 -3.09 6.88
N CYS A 104 -4.40 -1.87 6.72
CA CYS A 104 -4.41 -0.80 7.72
C CYS A 104 -4.64 0.53 7.01
N PHE A 105 -5.34 1.47 7.67
CA PHE A 105 -5.51 2.83 7.18
C PHE A 105 -4.15 3.51 6.94
N GLY A 106 -4.04 4.31 5.88
CA GLY A 106 -2.85 5.11 5.65
C GLY A 106 -2.73 5.68 4.24
N ASN A 107 -1.50 5.83 3.76
CA ASN A 107 -1.22 6.48 2.48
C ASN A 107 -1.30 5.49 1.31
N TYR A 108 -2.24 5.72 0.37
CA TYR A 108 -2.37 4.93 -0.86
C TYR A 108 -1.20 5.15 -1.84
N GLU A 109 -0.45 6.24 -1.69
CA GLU A 109 0.72 6.55 -2.53
C GLU A 109 1.83 5.51 -2.38
N LEU A 110 1.86 4.75 -1.27
CA LEU A 110 2.73 3.57 -1.14
C LEU A 110 2.53 2.53 -2.23
N PHE A 111 1.38 2.54 -2.91
CA PHE A 111 1.07 1.64 -4.02
C PHE A 111 1.04 2.37 -5.36
N TYR A 112 1.20 3.69 -5.40
CA TYR A 112 0.96 4.47 -6.60
C TYR A 112 2.26 4.88 -7.29
N SER A 113 2.47 4.35 -8.49
CA SER A 113 3.51 4.80 -9.40
C SER A 113 2.88 5.56 -10.56
N LYS A 114 3.31 6.81 -10.78
CA LYS A 114 2.90 7.59 -11.95
C LYS A 114 3.51 7.05 -13.24
N ILE A 115 4.62 6.33 -13.14
CA ILE A 115 5.29 5.68 -14.28
C ILE A 115 4.45 4.49 -14.77
N ASN A 116 3.98 3.64 -13.86
CA ASN A 116 3.15 2.47 -14.20
C ASN A 116 2.11 2.16 -13.10
N PRO A 117 0.96 2.88 -13.09
CA PRO A 117 -0.10 2.74 -12.07
C PRO A 117 -0.71 1.34 -12.02
N LYS A 118 -0.69 0.62 -13.15
CA LYS A 118 -1.24 -0.72 -13.29
C LYS A 118 -0.62 -1.70 -12.28
N ILE A 119 0.67 -1.57 -11.96
CA ILE A 119 1.36 -2.47 -11.03
C ILE A 119 0.73 -2.39 -9.64
N GLY A 120 0.55 -1.16 -9.12
CA GLY A 120 -0.12 -0.91 -7.85
C GLY A 120 -1.56 -1.40 -7.82
N ILE A 121 -2.32 -1.11 -8.90
CA ILE A 121 -3.70 -1.58 -9.08
C ILE A 121 -3.78 -3.10 -9.03
N ASP A 122 -2.90 -3.80 -9.75
CA ASP A 122 -2.90 -5.28 -9.80
C ASP A 122 -2.53 -5.88 -8.42
N ILE A 123 -1.56 -5.29 -7.70
CA ILE A 123 -1.20 -5.67 -6.32
C ILE A 123 -2.39 -5.54 -5.37
N LEU A 124 -3.06 -4.39 -5.37
CA LEU A 124 -4.20 -4.13 -4.49
C LEU A 124 -5.43 -4.97 -4.87
N LYS A 125 -5.67 -5.20 -6.17
CA LYS A 125 -6.73 -6.12 -6.62
C LYS A 125 -6.49 -7.56 -6.14
N GLU A 126 -5.25 -8.05 -6.22
CA GLU A 126 -4.88 -9.36 -5.67
C GLU A 126 -5.13 -9.39 -4.15
N GLY A 127 -4.64 -8.39 -3.41
CA GLY A 127 -4.85 -8.27 -1.96
C GLY A 127 -6.31 -8.22 -1.56
N PHE A 128 -7.11 -7.44 -2.28
CA PHE A 128 -8.55 -7.31 -2.05
C PHE A 128 -9.25 -8.64 -2.29
N SER A 129 -8.94 -9.34 -3.39
CA SER A 129 -9.56 -10.64 -3.72
C SER A 129 -9.36 -11.72 -2.65
N LYS A 130 -8.28 -11.61 -1.86
CA LYS A 130 -7.95 -12.55 -0.78
C LYS A 130 -8.55 -12.17 0.57
N SER A 131 -8.90 -10.90 0.79
CA SER A 131 -9.23 -10.38 2.12
C SER A 131 -10.57 -9.69 2.24
N ASN A 132 -11.09 -9.10 1.15
CA ASN A 132 -12.20 -8.14 1.18
C ASN A 132 -11.99 -7.04 2.25
N ASN A 133 -10.76 -6.59 2.45
CA ASN A 133 -10.44 -5.59 3.47
C ASN A 133 -10.80 -4.17 3.00
N VAL A 134 -11.41 -3.37 3.89
CA VAL A 134 -11.88 -2.01 3.58
C VAL A 134 -10.74 -1.04 3.25
N PHE A 135 -9.60 -1.11 3.96
CA PHE A 135 -8.47 -0.23 3.71
C PHE A 135 -7.82 -0.49 2.35
N ILE A 136 -7.67 -1.77 1.98
CA ILE A 136 -7.18 -2.15 0.65
C ILE A 136 -8.16 -1.69 -0.44
N ALA A 137 -9.46 -1.79 -0.20
CA ALA A 137 -10.47 -1.30 -1.15
C ALA A 137 -10.35 0.22 -1.35
N GLU A 138 -10.16 0.99 -0.28
CA GLU A 138 -10.00 2.43 -0.35
C GLU A 138 -8.71 2.85 -1.03
N ASP A 139 -7.56 2.25 -0.69
CA ASP A 139 -6.29 2.50 -1.37
C ASP A 139 -6.42 2.27 -2.89
N LEU A 140 -7.09 1.18 -3.26
CA LEU A 140 -7.35 0.86 -4.66
C LEU A 140 -8.28 1.89 -5.31
N ALA A 141 -9.33 2.31 -4.61
CA ALA A 141 -10.29 3.28 -5.11
C ALA A 141 -9.65 4.65 -5.35
N TYR A 142 -8.76 5.10 -4.46
CA TYR A 142 -8.00 6.35 -4.64
C TYR A 142 -7.13 6.32 -5.89
N ILE A 143 -6.36 5.23 -6.11
CA ILE A 143 -5.54 5.11 -7.33
C ILE A 143 -6.42 5.07 -8.58
N LEU A 144 -7.51 4.30 -8.56
CA LEU A 144 -8.44 4.23 -9.70
C LEU A 144 -9.06 5.59 -10.01
N ARG A 145 -9.45 6.37 -8.99
CA ARG A 145 -9.96 7.75 -9.15
C ARG A 145 -8.91 8.63 -9.83
N ASP A 146 -7.69 8.60 -9.35
CA ASP A 146 -6.60 9.44 -9.86
C ASP A 146 -6.23 9.11 -11.31
N GLU A 147 -6.40 7.84 -11.70
CA GLU A 147 -6.26 7.35 -13.08
C GLU A 147 -7.51 7.58 -13.95
N GLY A 148 -8.56 8.20 -13.41
CA GLY A 148 -9.81 8.48 -14.12
C GLY A 148 -10.69 7.24 -14.38
N LEU A 149 -10.41 6.12 -13.71
CA LEU A 149 -11.18 4.87 -13.77
C LEU A 149 -12.37 4.94 -12.79
N ASN A 150 -13.19 5.99 -12.93
CA ASN A 150 -14.24 6.37 -11.98
C ASN A 150 -15.24 5.24 -11.68
N GLU A 151 -15.72 4.52 -12.69
CA GLU A 151 -16.67 3.43 -12.50
C GLU A 151 -16.11 2.30 -11.63
N GLU A 152 -14.82 2.00 -11.74
CA GLU A 152 -14.18 1.02 -10.87
C GLU A 152 -13.92 1.59 -9.48
N ALA A 153 -13.44 2.84 -9.38
CA ALA A 153 -13.23 3.51 -8.10
C ALA A 153 -14.51 3.54 -7.26
N ILE A 154 -15.66 3.87 -7.88
CA ILE A 154 -16.98 3.85 -7.25
C ILE A 154 -17.28 2.49 -6.61
N LYS A 155 -17.01 1.37 -7.30
CA LYS A 155 -17.31 0.02 -6.76
C LYS A 155 -16.57 -0.25 -5.46
N TYR A 156 -15.30 0.15 -5.38
CA TYR A 156 -14.48 -0.09 -4.20
C TYR A 156 -14.79 0.88 -3.05
N PHE A 157 -15.06 2.15 -3.34
CA PHE A 157 -15.55 3.06 -2.29
C PHE A 157 -16.95 2.67 -1.79
N GLU A 158 -17.86 2.19 -2.65
CA GLU A 158 -19.15 1.65 -2.22
C GLU A 158 -18.98 0.40 -1.34
N PHE A 159 -18.02 -0.46 -1.67
CA PHE A 159 -17.66 -1.59 -0.81
C PHE A 159 -17.25 -1.09 0.58
N SER A 160 -16.35 -0.10 0.67
CA SER A 160 -15.91 0.48 1.94
C SER A 160 -17.09 1.06 2.74
N VAL A 161 -17.94 1.89 2.13
CA VAL A 161 -19.12 2.46 2.79
C VAL A 161 -20.04 1.39 3.39
N ASN A 162 -20.27 0.30 2.65
CA ASN A 162 -21.15 -0.77 3.09
C ASN A 162 -20.55 -1.65 4.19
N ASN A 163 -19.24 -1.57 4.43
CA ASN A 163 -18.52 -2.43 5.38
C ASN A 163 -17.85 -1.66 6.53
N GLY A 164 -18.15 -0.37 6.67
CA GLY A 164 -17.50 0.51 7.64
C GLY A 164 -16.31 1.22 7.01
N PRO A 165 -16.51 2.44 6.45
CA PRO A 165 -15.43 3.19 5.83
C PRO A 165 -14.42 3.66 6.87
N SER A 166 -13.16 3.83 6.46
CA SER A 166 -12.10 4.31 7.36
C SER A 166 -12.37 5.71 7.90
N SER A 167 -13.08 6.53 7.13
CA SER A 167 -13.46 7.89 7.51
C SER A 167 -14.73 8.34 6.79
N GLU A 168 -15.36 9.37 7.32
CA GLU A 168 -16.49 10.04 6.70
C GLU A 168 -16.13 10.66 5.33
N TYR A 169 -14.85 10.96 5.08
CA TYR A 169 -14.40 11.50 3.80
C TYR A 169 -14.66 10.56 2.61
N ILE A 170 -14.78 9.25 2.84
CA ILE A 170 -15.16 8.29 1.78
C ILE A 170 -16.54 8.62 1.18
N TYR A 171 -17.48 9.17 1.98
CA TYR A 171 -18.76 9.64 1.45
C TYR A 171 -18.59 10.84 0.51
N SER A 172 -17.66 11.75 0.82
CA SER A 172 -17.35 12.89 -0.06
C SER A 172 -16.71 12.41 -1.37
N GLU A 173 -15.79 11.45 -1.30
CA GLU A 173 -15.17 10.84 -2.49
C GLU A 173 -16.20 10.23 -3.44
N LEU A 174 -17.12 9.43 -2.90
CA LEU A 174 -18.24 8.87 -3.68
C LEU A 174 -19.14 9.94 -4.28
N ALA A 175 -19.48 10.97 -3.51
CA ALA A 175 -20.30 12.06 -4.00
C ALA A 175 -19.64 12.72 -5.23
N GLN A 176 -18.36 13.08 -5.15
CA GLN A 176 -17.66 13.71 -6.27
C GLN A 176 -17.57 12.79 -7.49
N LEU A 177 -17.27 11.50 -7.30
CA LEU A 177 -17.27 10.53 -8.40
C LEU A 177 -18.63 10.42 -9.07
N TYR A 178 -19.72 10.33 -8.30
CA TYR A 178 -21.07 10.29 -8.87
C TYR A 178 -21.47 11.57 -9.59
N LYS A 179 -20.96 12.73 -9.15
CA LYS A 179 -21.14 13.99 -9.86
C LYS A 179 -20.42 13.97 -11.22
N LEU A 180 -19.20 13.44 -11.29
CA LEU A 180 -18.45 13.28 -12.54
C LEU A 180 -19.18 12.34 -13.52
N GLU A 181 -19.79 11.27 -13.01
CA GLU A 181 -20.62 10.33 -13.78
C GLU A 181 -22.05 10.85 -14.06
N ASN A 182 -22.34 12.13 -13.77
CA ASN A 182 -23.64 12.77 -13.93
C ASN A 182 -24.81 12.09 -13.17
N ASN A 183 -24.51 11.28 -12.16
CA ASN A 183 -25.50 10.68 -11.27
C ASN A 183 -25.81 11.63 -10.09
N ILE A 184 -26.65 12.62 -10.38
CA ILE A 184 -27.00 13.68 -9.42
C ILE A 184 -27.74 13.16 -8.18
N GLU A 185 -28.50 12.07 -8.32
CA GLU A 185 -29.21 11.44 -7.20
C GLU A 185 -28.22 10.88 -6.18
N LYS A 186 -27.29 10.02 -6.63
CA LYS A 186 -26.27 9.46 -5.75
C LYS A 186 -25.32 10.52 -5.21
N TYR A 187 -24.94 11.53 -6.01
CA TYR A 187 -24.20 12.69 -5.51
C TYR A 187 -24.88 13.33 -4.31
N LYS A 188 -26.18 13.67 -4.40
CA LYS A 188 -26.93 14.29 -3.30
C LYS A 188 -27.01 13.38 -2.08
N TYR A 189 -27.24 12.09 -2.29
CA TYR A 189 -27.31 11.10 -1.22
C TYR A 189 -26.01 11.03 -0.42
N TYR A 190 -24.87 10.77 -1.07
CA TYR A 190 -23.58 10.64 -0.40
C TYR A 190 -23.09 11.98 0.18
N ASN A 191 -23.37 13.11 -0.48
CA ASN A 191 -23.06 14.42 0.08
C ASN A 191 -23.88 14.71 1.35
N SER A 192 -25.13 14.24 1.44
CA SER A 192 -25.91 14.35 2.69
C SER A 192 -25.31 13.51 3.80
N LEU A 193 -24.87 12.27 3.51
CA LEU A 193 -24.22 11.39 4.47
C LEU A 193 -22.92 12.00 5.01
N PHE A 194 -22.08 12.55 4.13
CA PHE A 194 -20.86 13.27 4.56
C PHE A 194 -21.19 14.38 5.57
N ASN A 195 -22.14 15.26 5.24
CA ASN A 195 -22.53 16.36 6.13
C ASN A 195 -23.16 15.92 7.46
N GLU A 196 -23.75 14.73 7.52
CA GLU A 196 -24.27 14.15 8.76
C GLU A 196 -23.14 13.59 9.63
N LYS A 197 -22.15 12.95 9.02
CA LYS A 197 -21.06 12.24 9.71
C LYS A 197 -19.88 13.13 10.08
N SER A 198 -19.69 14.27 9.43
CA SER A 198 -18.62 15.25 9.73
C SER A 198 -18.95 16.26 10.83
N LYS A 199 -19.99 16.02 11.64
CA LYS A 199 -20.44 16.89 12.75
C LYS A 199 -20.12 16.28 14.10
#